data_AF-A0A060BWW3-F1
#
_entry.id   AF-A0A060BWW3-F1
#
_cell.length_a   1.000
_cell.length_b   1.000
_cell.length_c   1.000
_cell.angle_alpha   90.00
_cell.angle_beta   90.00
_cell.angle_gamma   90.00
#
_symmetry.space_group_name_H-M   'P 1'
#
loop_
_entity.id
_entity.type
_entity.pdbx_description
1 polymer ?
#
loop_
_entity_poly.entity_id
_entity_poly.type
_entity_poly.pdbx_seq_one_letter_code
_entity_poly.pdbx_strand_id
1 'polypeptide(L)'
;YWETKLHDWHVETGKYTIKIGSSVNDIRLEKQVKVLTTTRIPVEYNLNSTMGDILADPVAGPKLQAMMQQFAPTDVKQDDPDAAVSQEMMVAMVQSMPLRQLLSFVPGVTLIQLNQMLTVLNQR
;
A
#
# COMPACT_ATOMS: atom_id res chain seq x y z
N TYR A 1 6.27 16.72 12.29
CA TYR A 1 5.93 16.10 13.58
C TYR A 1 6.93 14.98 13.86
N TRP A 2 6.97 14.44 15.07
CA TRP A 2 7.83 13.29 15.37
C TRP A 2 7.16 12.00 14.91
N GLU A 3 7.75 11.28 13.96
CA GLU A 3 7.23 10.01 13.42
C GLU A 3 7.89 8.83 14.15
N THR A 4 7.09 8.07 14.90
CA THR A 4 7.61 6.99 15.74
C THR A 4 8.20 5.85 14.94
N LYS A 5 7.65 5.54 13.75
CA LYS A 5 8.17 4.48 12.86
C LYS A 5 9.54 4.82 12.26
N LEU A 6 9.84 6.11 12.13
CA LEU A 6 11.12 6.60 11.63
C LEU A 6 12.11 6.87 12.76
N HIS A 7 11.63 6.99 14.01
CA HIS A 7 12.39 7.54 15.12
C HIS A 7 13.06 8.89 14.77
N ASP A 8 12.35 9.72 13.99
CA ASP A 8 12.87 10.98 13.46
C ASP A 8 11.74 12.00 13.17
N TRP A 9 12.11 13.24 12.90
CA TRP A 9 11.22 14.29 12.43
C TRP A 9 10.75 14.02 11.00
N HIS A 10 9.43 14.04 10.81
CA HIS A 10 8.78 13.88 9.52
C HIS A 10 7.92 15.10 9.17
N VAL A 11 7.89 15.44 7.88
CA VAL A 11 6.95 16.40 7.31
C VAL A 11 6.25 15.75 6.13
N GLU A 12 4.93 15.87 6.07
CA GLU A 12 4.15 15.33 4.96
C GLU A 12 4.22 16.24 3.73
N THR A 13 4.03 15.66 2.55
CA THR A 13 3.77 16.48 1.36
C THR A 13 2.44 17.17 1.51
N GLY A 14 2.42 18.50 1.43
CA GLY A 14 1.20 19.24 1.70
C GLY A 14 1.32 20.74 1.51
N LYS A 15 0.19 21.42 1.76
CA LYS A 15 0.11 22.87 1.79
C LYS A 15 0.18 23.33 3.24
N TYR A 16 1.16 24.16 3.54
CA TYR A 16 1.35 24.73 4.86
C TYR A 16 1.20 26.25 4.77
N THR A 17 0.55 26.86 5.76
CA THR A 17 0.40 28.32 5.82
C THR A 17 1.34 28.88 6.86
N ILE A 18 2.30 29.68 6.42
CA ILE A 18 3.16 30.49 7.29
C ILE A 18 2.37 31.74 7.67
N LYS A 19 2.20 31.98 8.96
CA LYS A 19 1.48 33.14 9.51
C LYS A 19 2.44 34.00 10.33
N ILE A 20 2.38 35.32 10.14
CA ILE A 20 3.18 36.31 10.88
C ILE A 20 2.20 37.27 11.55
N GLY A 21 2.32 37.40 12.87
CA GLY A 21 1.42 38.20 13.69
C GLY A 21 2.11 38.69 14.95
N SER A 22 1.48 39.65 15.64
CA SER A 22 1.94 40.10 16.96
C SER A 22 1.50 39.14 18.07
N SER A 23 0.43 38.40 17.83
CA SER A 23 -0.08 37.33 18.68
C SER A 23 -0.81 36.30 17.82
N VAL A 24 -1.15 35.14 18.39
CA VAL A 24 -1.95 34.12 17.70
C VAL A 24 -3.35 34.64 17.29
N ASN A 25 -3.81 35.73 17.93
CA ASN A 25 -5.09 36.38 17.65
C ASN A 25 -4.96 37.61 16.74
N ASP A 26 -3.75 38.07 16.44
CA ASP A 26 -3.47 39.22 15.54
C ASP A 26 -2.45 38.79 14.48
N ILE A 27 -2.95 38.15 13.42
CA ILE A 27 -2.18 37.72 12.25
C ILE A 27 -2.24 38.81 11.17
N ARG A 28 -1.08 39.27 10.72
CA ARG A 28 -0.93 40.41 9.80
C ARG A 28 -0.51 40.01 8.39
N LEU A 29 0.21 38.89 8.26
CA LEU A 29 0.60 38.32 6.98
C LEU A 29 0.41 36.81 7.02
N GLU A 30 -0.04 36.25 5.90
CA GLU A 30 -0.05 34.81 5.71
C GLU A 30 0.39 34.44 4.29
N LYS A 31 1.09 33.32 4.17
CA LYS A 31 1.50 32.78 2.87
C LYS A 31 1.43 31.26 2.88
N GLN A 32 0.77 30.71 1.87
CA GLN A 32 0.76 29.27 1.65
C GLN A 32 2.03 28.85 0.88
N VAL A 33 2.68 27.81 1.38
CA VAL A 33 3.81 27.13 0.74
C VAL A 33 3.45 25.67 0.49
N LYS A 34 3.96 25.10 -0.60
CA LYS A 34 3.84 23.68 -0.89
C LYS A 34 5.13 22.99 -0.46
N VAL A 35 5.04 22.07 0.48
CA VAL A 35 6.16 21.23 0.93
C VAL A 35 6.06 19.89 0.23
N LEU A 36 7.20 19.38 -0.25
CA LEU A 36 7.33 18.04 -0.81
C LEU A 36 8.22 17.23 0.13
N THR A 37 7.70 16.12 0.64
CA THR A 37 8.49 15.20 1.45
C THR A 37 9.36 14.31 0.59
N THR A 38 10.58 14.05 1.04
CA THR A 38 11.50 13.08 0.44
C THR A 38 11.60 11.79 1.24
N THR A 39 11.05 11.78 2.45
CA THR A 39 11.17 10.64 3.39
C THR A 39 9.93 9.76 3.29
N ARG A 40 10.11 8.45 3.14
CA ARG A 40 9.02 7.46 3.15
C ARG A 40 8.93 6.76 4.49
N ILE A 41 7.75 6.77 5.08
CA ILE A 41 7.47 6.03 6.31
C ILE A 41 7.44 4.52 5.98
N PRO A 42 8.17 3.67 6.74
CA PRO A 42 8.03 2.23 6.65
C PRO A 42 6.59 1.77 6.78
N VAL A 43 6.13 1.06 5.76
CA VAL A 43 4.96 0.21 5.85
C VAL A 43 5.47 -1.18 6.18
N GLU A 44 5.00 -1.73 7.30
CA GLU A 44 5.19 -3.14 7.61
C GLU A 44 3.94 -3.91 7.17
N TYR A 45 4.12 -4.80 6.22
CA TYR A 45 3.08 -5.67 5.73
C TYR A 45 2.95 -6.91 6.62
N ASN A 46 1.71 -7.37 6.77
CA ASN A 46 1.37 -8.59 7.50
C ASN A 46 0.31 -9.39 6.74
N LEU A 47 -0.10 -10.53 7.28
CA LEU A 47 -1.08 -11.43 6.65
C LEU A 47 -2.45 -10.76 6.39
N ASN A 48 -2.76 -9.66 7.07
CA ASN A 48 -4.01 -8.92 6.94
C ASN A 48 -3.87 -7.67 6.06
N SER A 49 -2.65 -7.34 5.59
CA SER A 49 -2.45 -6.28 4.61
C SER A 49 -3.17 -6.62 3.31
N THR A 50 -3.87 -5.65 2.74
CA THR A 50 -4.56 -5.85 1.46
C THR A 50 -3.56 -5.93 0.33
N MET A 51 -3.84 -6.74 -0.68
CA MET A 51 -2.97 -6.84 -1.86
C MET A 51 -2.92 -5.50 -2.61
N GLY A 52 -4.00 -4.72 -2.60
CA GLY A 52 -4.07 -3.39 -3.19
C GLY A 52 -3.10 -2.41 -2.54
N ASP A 53 -3.02 -2.37 -1.21
CA ASP A 53 -2.07 -1.51 -0.49
C ASP A 53 -0.62 -1.86 -0.85
N ILE A 54 -0.31 -3.16 -0.93
CA ILE A 54 1.03 -3.64 -1.30
C ILE A 54 1.35 -3.30 -2.76
N LEU A 55 0.40 -3.48 -3.69
CA LEU A 55 0.58 -3.20 -5.11
C LEU A 55 0.74 -1.71 -5.42
N ALA A 56 0.14 -0.83 -4.61
CA ALA A 56 0.30 0.62 -4.72
C ALA A 56 1.69 1.10 -4.22
N ASP A 57 2.43 0.27 -3.50
CA ASP A 57 3.77 0.58 -3.03
C ASP A 57 4.79 0.49 -4.19
N PRO A 58 5.58 1.53 -4.44
CA PRO A 58 6.52 1.56 -5.57
C PRO A 58 7.66 0.54 -5.46
N VAL A 59 7.97 0.00 -4.27
CA VAL A 59 9.02 -1.01 -4.07
C VAL A 59 8.46 -2.37 -3.66
N ALA A 60 7.43 -2.44 -2.81
CA ALA A 60 6.81 -3.72 -2.45
C ALA A 60 5.86 -4.24 -3.53
N GLY A 61 5.23 -3.37 -4.32
CA GLY A 61 4.30 -3.74 -5.39
C GLY A 61 4.94 -4.60 -6.48
N PRO A 62 6.09 -4.20 -7.07
CA PRO A 62 6.81 -5.03 -8.04
C PRO A 62 7.22 -6.41 -7.48
N LYS A 63 7.59 -6.47 -6.21
CA LYS A 63 7.94 -7.74 -5.53
C LYS A 63 6.72 -8.66 -5.44
N LEU A 64 5.59 -8.13 -4.97
CA LEU A 64 4.34 -8.91 -4.88
C LEU A 64 3.90 -9.38 -6.27
N GLN A 65 3.97 -8.52 -7.28
CA GLN A 65 3.58 -8.87 -8.65
C GLN A 65 4.43 -10.01 -9.21
N ALA A 66 5.76 -9.98 -9.01
CA ALA A 66 6.67 -11.03 -9.43
C ALA A 66 6.37 -12.38 -8.72
N MET A 67 6.02 -12.34 -7.44
CA MET A 67 5.67 -13.54 -6.68
C MET A 67 4.30 -14.10 -7.09
N MET A 68 3.30 -13.24 -7.32
CA MET A 68 1.98 -13.67 -7.81
C MET A 68 2.03 -14.36 -9.17
N GLN A 69 2.97 -13.99 -10.05
CA GLN A 69 3.18 -14.69 -11.33
C GLN A 69 3.62 -16.15 -11.14
N GLN A 70 4.30 -16.48 -10.05
CA GLN A 70 4.71 -17.85 -9.73
C GLN A 70 3.55 -18.70 -9.17
N PHE A 71 2.54 -18.03 -8.61
CA PHE A 71 1.35 -18.65 -8.02
C PHE A 71 0.13 -18.62 -8.95
N ALA A 72 0.25 -18.00 -10.12
CA ALA A 72 -0.83 -17.92 -11.08
C ALA A 72 -1.22 -19.35 -11.52
N PRO A 73 -2.45 -19.81 -11.24
CA PRO A 73 -2.91 -21.08 -11.77
C PRO A 73 -2.94 -20.99 -13.30
N THR A 74 -2.34 -21.98 -13.97
CA THR A 74 -2.35 -22.14 -15.42
C THR A 74 -3.75 -22.34 -16.02
N ASP A 75 -4.78 -22.52 -15.18
CA ASP A 75 -6.17 -22.81 -15.58
C ASP A 75 -7.18 -21.85 -14.93
N VAL A 76 -6.98 -20.52 -15.09
CA VAL A 76 -8.12 -19.62 -14.96
C VAL A 76 -8.93 -19.76 -16.25
N LYS A 77 -9.83 -20.73 -16.30
CA LYS A 77 -10.81 -20.84 -17.39
C LYS A 77 -11.60 -19.54 -17.46
N GLN A 78 -11.28 -18.76 -18.48
CA GLN A 78 -12.13 -17.71 -19.00
C GLN A 78 -13.35 -18.41 -19.61
N ASP A 79 -14.55 -18.06 -19.12
CA ASP A 79 -15.77 -17.87 -19.92
C ASP A 79 -17.02 -18.10 -19.06
N ASP A 80 -17.57 -16.99 -18.55
CA ASP A 80 -19.01 -16.82 -18.54
C ASP A 80 -19.32 -15.38 -19.00
N PRO A 81 -19.67 -15.17 -20.28
CA PRO A 81 -19.95 -13.83 -20.83
C PRO A 81 -21.23 -13.18 -20.27
N ASP A 82 -22.02 -13.91 -19.46
CA ASP A 82 -23.21 -13.41 -18.74
C ASP A 82 -22.92 -12.98 -17.29
N ALA A 83 -21.67 -13.02 -16.84
CA ALA A 83 -21.31 -12.54 -15.51
C ALA A 83 -21.48 -11.01 -15.42
N ALA A 84 -22.41 -10.54 -14.60
CA ALA A 84 -22.62 -9.12 -14.26
C ALA A 84 -21.42 -8.43 -13.58
N VAL A 85 -20.27 -9.10 -13.48
CA VAL A 85 -19.05 -8.67 -12.82
C VAL A 85 -18.00 -8.40 -13.89
N SER A 86 -17.66 -7.12 -14.10
CA SER A 86 -16.63 -6.76 -15.07
C SER A 86 -15.24 -7.23 -14.61
N GLN A 87 -14.29 -7.33 -15.55
CA GLN A 87 -12.92 -7.71 -15.23
C GLN A 87 -12.26 -6.72 -14.26
N GLU A 88 -12.60 -5.43 -14.34
CA GLU A 88 -12.16 -4.40 -13.41
C GLU A 88 -12.73 -4.63 -12.01
N MET A 89 -14.00 -5.05 -11.90
CA MET A 89 -14.62 -5.38 -10.62
C MET A 89 -13.94 -6.60 -9.97
N MET A 90 -13.60 -7.62 -10.75
CA MET A 90 -12.83 -8.78 -10.26
C MET A 90 -11.43 -8.37 -9.76
N VAL A 91 -10.71 -7.51 -10.49
CA VAL A 91 -9.41 -6.99 -10.06
C VAL A 91 -9.53 -6.21 -8.76
N ALA A 92 -10.53 -5.32 -8.65
CA ALA A 92 -10.77 -4.55 -7.44
C ALA A 92 -11.12 -5.44 -6.23
N MET A 93 -11.90 -6.51 -6.44
CA MET A 93 -12.18 -7.50 -5.41
C MET A 93 -10.91 -8.19 -4.92
N VAL A 94 -10.05 -8.66 -5.83
CA VAL A 94 -8.78 -9.29 -5.47
C VAL A 94 -7.88 -8.30 -4.72
N GLN A 95 -7.74 -7.07 -5.20
CA GLN A 95 -6.95 -6.03 -4.52
C GLN A 95 -7.45 -5.74 -3.10
N SER A 96 -8.76 -5.87 -2.85
CA SER A 96 -9.35 -5.66 -1.52
C SER A 96 -9.14 -6.84 -0.57
N MET A 97 -8.68 -8.00 -1.05
CA MET A 97 -8.47 -9.17 -0.21
C MET A 97 -7.16 -9.06 0.60
N PRO A 98 -7.15 -9.56 1.84
CA PRO A 98 -5.94 -9.65 2.64
C PRO A 98 -5.02 -10.75 2.10
N LEU A 99 -3.71 -10.60 2.32
CA LEU A 99 -2.69 -11.54 1.84
C LEU A 99 -2.92 -13.00 2.29
N ARG A 100 -3.46 -13.21 3.50
CA ARG A 100 -3.81 -14.53 4.04
C ARG A 100 -4.77 -15.31 3.15
N GLN A 101 -5.57 -14.61 2.34
CA GLN A 101 -6.61 -15.21 1.52
C GLN A 101 -6.04 -16.11 0.41
N LEU A 102 -4.75 -15.95 0.08
CA LEU A 102 -4.03 -16.85 -0.82
C LEU A 102 -4.01 -18.31 -0.33
N LEU A 103 -4.10 -18.56 0.99
CA LEU A 103 -4.21 -19.92 1.54
C LEU A 103 -5.49 -20.64 1.09
N SER A 104 -6.56 -19.88 0.81
CA SER A 104 -7.85 -20.44 0.41
C SER A 104 -7.99 -20.56 -1.10
N PHE A 105 -7.35 -19.68 -1.88
CA PHE A 105 -7.53 -19.59 -3.33
C PHE A 105 -6.42 -20.23 -4.16
N VAL A 106 -5.21 -20.39 -3.59
CA VAL A 106 -4.08 -20.96 -4.34
C VAL A 106 -3.71 -22.32 -3.73
N PRO A 107 -4.08 -23.43 -4.41
CA PRO A 107 -3.69 -24.77 -3.97
C PRO A 107 -2.17 -24.88 -3.82
N GLY A 108 -1.73 -25.42 -2.69
CA GLY A 108 -0.30 -25.61 -2.41
C GLY A 108 0.42 -24.41 -1.79
N VAL A 109 -0.24 -23.26 -1.62
CA VAL A 109 0.30 -22.16 -0.81
C VAL A 109 0.17 -22.50 0.68
N THR A 110 1.29 -22.41 1.37
CA THR A 110 1.40 -22.66 2.81
C THR A 110 1.63 -21.38 3.60
N LEU A 111 1.33 -21.40 4.90
CA LEU A 111 1.67 -20.30 5.81
C LEU A 111 3.17 -19.99 5.82
N ILE A 112 4.01 -21.00 5.61
CA ILE A 112 5.47 -20.83 5.54
C ILE A 112 5.85 -19.96 4.35
N GLN A 113 5.30 -20.26 3.16
CA GLN A 113 5.54 -19.46 1.95
C GLN A 113 5.00 -18.04 2.09
N LEU A 114 3.84 -17.84 2.73
CA LEU A 114 3.35 -16.49 2.99
C LEU A 114 4.24 -15.70 3.94
N ASN A 115 4.78 -16.32 4.98
CA ASN A 115 5.72 -15.65 5.88
C ASN A 115 7.05 -15.31 5.19
N GLN A 116 7.53 -16.19 4.29
CA GLN A 116 8.68 -15.88 3.44
C GLN A 116 8.40 -14.70 2.51
N MET A 117 7.20 -14.65 1.93
CA MET A 117 6.76 -13.52 1.11
C MET A 117 6.72 -12.22 1.90
N LEU A 118 6.13 -12.23 3.11
CA LEU A 118 6.12 -11.07 3.99
C LEU A 118 7.53 -10.60 4.35
N THR A 119 8.46 -11.53 4.55
CA THR A 119 9.88 -11.18 4.80
C THR A 119 10.46 -10.40 3.62
N VAL A 120 10.24 -10.86 2.38
CA VAL A 120 10.73 -10.19 1.16
C VAL A 120 10.05 -8.83 0.92
N LEU A 121 8.74 -8.74 1.18
CA LEU A 121 7.97 -7.50 1.04
C LEU A 121 8.44 -6.44 2.05
N ASN A 122 8.80 -6.84 3.26
CA ASN A 122 9.27 -5.95 4.31
C ASN A 122 10.79 -5.66 4.25
N GLN A 123 11.55 -6.34 3.38
CA GLN A 123 12.94 -6.01 3.12
C GLN A 123 13.03 -4.69 2.35
N ARG A 124 13.92 -3.79 2.80
CA ARG A 124 14.11 -2.45 2.25
C ARG A 124 15.43 -2.34 1.49
#